data_AF-A0A0B6YW01-F1
#
_entry.id   AF-A0A0B6YW01-F1
#
_cell.length_a   1.000
_cell.length_b   1.000
_cell.length_c   1.000
_cell.angle_alpha   90.00
_cell.angle_beta   90.00
_cell.angle_gamma   90.00
#
_symmetry.space_group_name_H-M   'P 1'
#
loop_
_entity.id
_entity.type
_entity.pdbx_description
1 polymer ?
#
loop_
_entity_poly.entity_id
_entity_poly.type
_entity_poly.pdbx_seq_one_letter_code
_entity_poly.pdbx_strand_id
1 'polypeptide(L)'
;VDMADGRVLKEYGEPTQYDPTFKGPIKNRSCTDIICCLIFVIFLLGMIVVSIIGYARGDPYRLVYPTDSQGAVCGQGKLEDK
;
A
#
# COMPACT_ATOMS: atom_id res chain seq x y z
N VAL A 1 -24.46 12.21 -52.48
CA VAL A 1 -25.04 12.09 -51.13
C VAL A 1 -23.97 11.47 -50.26
N ASP A 2 -23.14 12.22 -49.53
CA ASP A 2 -23.38 13.58 -49.02
C ASP A 2 -22.12 14.43 -48.82
N MET A 3 -22.34 15.73 -49.04
CA MET A 3 -21.55 16.87 -48.57
C MET A 3 -21.21 16.77 -47.07
N ALA A 4 -20.09 16.12 -46.73
CA ALA A 4 -19.40 16.28 -45.43
C ALA A 4 -17.90 16.62 -45.62
N ASP A 5 -17.60 17.20 -46.78
CA ASP A 5 -16.26 17.38 -47.35
C ASP A 5 -15.54 18.63 -46.81
N GLY A 6 -14.78 18.49 -45.73
CA GLY A 6 -13.76 19.47 -45.35
C GLY A 6 -14.10 20.40 -44.18
N ARG A 7 -15.36 20.50 -43.76
CA ARG A 7 -15.70 21.24 -42.51
C ARG A 7 -15.33 20.47 -41.25
N VAL A 8 -15.44 19.13 -41.26
CA VAL A 8 -15.16 18.27 -40.10
C VAL A 8 -13.65 18.22 -39.79
N LEU A 9 -12.78 18.01 -40.77
CA LEU A 9 -11.32 17.95 -40.53
C LEU A 9 -10.74 19.26 -39.97
N LYS A 10 -11.34 20.40 -40.34
CA LYS A 10 -10.92 21.72 -39.84
C LYS A 10 -11.21 21.91 -38.35
N GLU A 11 -12.18 21.18 -37.79
CA GLU A 11 -12.59 21.24 -36.38
C GLU A 11 -11.70 20.36 -35.48
N TYR A 12 -11.18 19.23 -36.01
CA TYR A 12 -10.43 18.22 -35.23
C TYR A 12 -8.91 18.18 -35.52
N GLY A 13 -8.41 19.04 -36.42
CA GLY A 13 -6.99 19.11 -36.78
C GLY A 13 -6.54 17.98 -37.71
N GLU A 14 -5.40 18.17 -38.37
CA GLU A 14 -4.80 17.09 -39.18
C GLU A 14 -4.33 15.92 -38.29
N PRO A 15 -4.49 14.66 -38.75
CA PRO A 15 -4.04 13.50 -38.00
C PRO A 15 -2.52 13.56 -37.79
N THR A 16 -2.08 13.33 -36.56
CA THR A 16 -0.64 13.28 -36.24
C THR A 16 -0.01 12.04 -36.84
N GLN A 17 1.09 12.23 -37.57
CA GLN A 17 1.87 11.13 -38.14
C GLN A 17 2.71 10.44 -37.05
N TYR A 18 2.91 9.12 -37.16
CA TYR A 18 3.79 8.37 -36.27
C TYR A 18 5.24 8.83 -36.42
N ASP A 19 5.82 9.37 -35.36
CA ASP A 19 7.23 9.74 -35.30
C ASP A 19 8.04 8.62 -34.61
N PRO A 20 8.87 7.85 -35.36
CA PRO A 20 9.70 6.79 -34.79
C PRO A 20 10.80 7.32 -33.87
N THR A 21 11.07 8.62 -33.87
CA THR A 21 12.02 9.29 -32.98
C THR A 21 11.36 9.90 -31.74
N PHE A 22 10.02 9.76 -31.59
CA PHE A 22 9.28 10.20 -30.42
C PHE A 22 9.70 9.42 -29.17
N LYS A 23 10.71 9.95 -28.51
CA LYS A 23 11.04 9.67 -27.13
C LYS A 23 10.11 10.60 -26.35
N GLY A 24 9.05 10.04 -25.78
CA GLY A 24 8.02 10.79 -25.05
C GLY A 24 8.57 11.67 -23.92
N PRO A 25 7.77 12.13 -22.94
CA PRO A 25 8.24 12.98 -21.86
C PRO A 25 9.16 12.20 -20.87
N ILE A 26 10.37 11.88 -21.33
CA ILE A 26 11.44 11.13 -20.67
C ILE A 26 12.51 12.11 -20.17
N LYS A 27 12.64 13.29 -20.81
CA LYS A 27 13.50 14.36 -20.31
C LYS A 27 12.98 14.84 -18.95
N ASN A 28 13.85 14.85 -17.95
CA ASN A 28 13.63 15.38 -16.59
C ASN A 28 12.72 14.54 -15.66
N ARG A 29 12.57 13.23 -15.87
CA ARG A 29 12.00 12.38 -14.81
C ARG A 29 13.00 12.21 -13.66
N SER A 30 12.66 12.71 -12.49
CA SER A 30 13.34 12.38 -11.23
C SER A 30 12.53 11.33 -10.46
N CYS A 31 13.20 10.56 -9.60
CA CYS A 31 12.54 9.56 -8.77
C CYS A 31 11.77 10.24 -7.63
N THR A 32 10.44 10.18 -7.66
CA THR A 32 9.56 10.71 -6.60
C THR A 32 9.49 9.81 -5.36
N ASP A 33 10.02 8.59 -5.43
CA ASP A 33 9.82 7.59 -4.38
C ASP A 33 10.86 7.64 -3.25
N ILE A 34 11.94 8.42 -3.38
CA ILE A 34 13.02 8.43 -2.38
C ILE A 34 12.50 8.79 -0.99
N ILE A 35 11.71 9.87 -0.88
CA ILE A 35 11.17 10.33 0.41
C ILE A 35 10.13 9.34 0.95
N CYS A 36 9.27 8.82 0.07
CA CYS A 36 8.25 7.84 0.44
C CYS A 36 8.88 6.56 0.99
N CYS A 37 9.92 6.04 0.33
CA CYS A 37 10.66 4.87 0.77
C CYS A 37 11.31 5.07 2.15
N LEU A 38 11.90 6.25 2.41
CA LEU A 38 12.50 6.55 3.71
C LEU A 38 11.44 6.55 4.83
N ILE A 39 10.30 7.21 4.61
CA ILE A 39 9.19 7.23 5.58
C ILE A 39 8.68 5.80 5.84
N PHE A 40 8.52 5.00 4.79
CA PHE A 40 8.06 3.62 4.91
C PHE A 40 9.02 2.75 5.72
N VAL A 41 10.32 2.86 5.48
CA VAL A 41 11.34 2.12 6.26
C VAL A 41 11.31 2.53 7.72
N ILE A 42 11.23 3.84 8.03
CA ILE A 42 11.11 4.32 9.41
C ILE A 42 9.86 3.75 10.08
N PHE A 43 8.72 3.74 9.38
CA PHE A 43 7.48 3.16 9.89
C PHE A 43 7.64 1.67 10.22
N LEU A 44 8.22 0.88 9.31
CA LEU A 44 8.46 -0.54 9.54
C LEU A 44 9.37 -0.78 10.76
N LEU A 45 10.45 -0.01 10.90
CA LEU A 45 11.33 -0.10 12.06
C LEU A 45 10.58 0.24 13.36
N GLY A 46 9.76 1.28 13.34
CA GLY A 46 8.90 1.64 14.48
C GLY A 46 7.94 0.51 14.87
N MET A 47 7.30 -0.12 13.89
CA MET A 47 6.41 -1.27 14.11
C MET A 47 7.17 -2.44 14.74
N ILE A 48 8.36 -2.77 14.24
CA ILE A 48 9.19 -3.86 14.78
C ILE A 48 9.54 -3.58 16.25
N VAL A 49 9.95 -2.35 16.58
CA VAL A 49 10.27 -1.97 17.97
C VAL A 49 9.05 -2.12 18.88
N VAL A 50 7.89 -1.62 18.47
CA VAL A 50 6.64 -1.75 19.24
C VAL A 50 6.26 -3.22 19.44
N SER A 51 6.39 -4.06 18.40
CA SER A 51 6.14 -5.49 18.50
C SER A 51 7.09 -6.18 19.48
N ILE A 52 8.39 -5.87 19.44
CA ILE A 52 9.39 -6.45 20.38
C ILE A 52 9.06 -6.05 21.82
N ILE A 53 8.74 -4.77 22.06
CA ILE A 53 8.40 -4.29 23.41
C ILE A 53 7.12 -5.00 23.91
N GLY A 54 6.11 -5.12 23.04
CA GLY A 54 4.87 -5.82 23.36
C GLY A 54 5.09 -7.30 23.67
N TYR A 55 6.00 -7.97 22.95
CA TYR A 55 6.33 -9.37 23.21
C TYR A 55 7.16 -9.55 24.48
N ALA A 56 8.15 -8.68 24.72
CA ALA A 56 9.07 -8.80 25.85
C ALA A 56 8.45 -8.39 27.20
N ARG A 57 7.52 -7.43 27.21
CA ARG A 57 6.87 -6.93 28.43
C ARG A 57 5.41 -7.33 28.56
N GLY A 58 4.80 -7.82 27.49
CA GLY A 58 3.43 -8.31 27.50
C GLY A 58 3.36 -9.81 27.76
N ASP A 59 2.14 -10.34 27.64
CA ASP A 59 1.86 -11.77 27.72
C ASP A 59 1.22 -12.22 26.40
N PRO A 60 1.97 -12.88 25.51
CA PRO A 60 1.44 -13.33 24.22
C PRO A 60 0.37 -14.42 24.37
N TYR A 61 0.31 -15.12 25.51
CA TYR A 61 -0.67 -16.18 25.73
C TYR A 61 -2.09 -15.64 25.82
N ARG A 62 -2.27 -14.38 26.21
CA ARG A 62 -3.58 -13.70 26.20
C ARG A 62 -4.16 -13.48 24.79
N LEU A 63 -3.35 -13.52 23.74
CA LEU A 63 -3.86 -13.43 22.36
C LEU A 63 -4.33 -14.78 21.82
N VAL A 64 -3.69 -15.87 22.25
CA VAL A 64 -3.92 -17.22 21.72
C VAL A 64 -5.06 -17.91 22.46
N TYR A 65 -5.14 -17.71 23.78
CA TYR A 65 -6.11 -18.39 24.61
C TYR A 65 -7.32 -17.51 24.95
N PRO A 66 -8.54 -18.01 24.74
CA PRO A 66 -9.74 -17.31 25.19
C PRO A 66 -9.82 -17.31 26.71
N THR A 67 -10.34 -16.21 27.27
CA THR A 67 -10.63 -16.06 28.70
C THR A 67 -12.13 -16.10 28.95
N ASP A 68 -12.55 -16.64 30.09
CA ASP A 68 -13.94 -16.55 30.55
C ASP A 68 -14.30 -15.15 31.09
N SER A 69 -15.57 -14.93 31.45
CA SER A 69 -16.05 -13.65 31.99
C SER A 69 -15.42 -13.25 33.34
N GLN A 70 -14.75 -14.18 34.02
CA GLN A 70 -14.02 -13.94 35.27
C GLN A 70 -12.51 -13.73 35.02
N GLY A 71 -12.07 -13.73 33.76
CA GLY A 71 -10.69 -13.51 33.35
C GLY A 71 -9.79 -14.75 33.51
N ALA A 72 -10.37 -15.94 33.68
CA ALA A 72 -9.61 -17.18 33.77
C ALA A 72 -9.34 -17.75 32.37
N VAL A 73 -8.09 -18.18 32.15
CA VAL A 73 -7.62 -18.74 30.86
C VAL A 73 -7.89 -20.25 30.83
N CYS A 74 -8.49 -20.77 29.76
CA CYS A 74 -8.72 -22.22 29.62
C CYS A 74 -7.39 -23.00 29.61
N GLY A 75 -7.32 -24.13 30.31
CA GLY A 75 -6.10 -24.95 30.38
C GLY A 75 -4.93 -24.34 31.17
N GLN A 76 -5.17 -23.26 31.94
CA GLN A 76 -4.19 -22.67 32.86
C GLN A 76 -4.81 -22.27 34.21
N GLY A 77 -4.04 -22.42 35.30
CA GLY A 77 -4.49 -22.15 36.67
C GLY A 77 -5.77 -22.87 37.05
N LYS A 78 -6.83 -22.10 37.39
CA LYS A 78 -8.12 -22.64 37.89
C LYS A 78 -8.89 -23.51 36.89
N LEU A 79 -8.47 -23.54 35.63
CA LEU A 79 -9.08 -24.29 34.53
C LEU A 79 -8.09 -25.31 33.92
N GLU A 80 -7.00 -25.68 34.61
CA GLU A 80 -6.04 -26.69 34.12
C GLU A 80 -6.68 -28.07 33.88
N ASP A 81 -7.76 -28.39 34.61
CA ASP A 81 -8.38 -29.71 34.61
C ASP A 81 -9.67 -29.80 33.75
N LYS A 82 -10.00 -28.75 32.98
CA LYS A 82 -11.27 -28.63 32.22
C LYS A 82 -11.03 -28.24 30.78
#